data_AF-A0A6P1BFI7-F1
#
_entry.id   AF-A0A6P1BFI7-F1
#
_cell.length_a   1.000
_cell.length_b   1.000
_cell.length_c   1.000
_cell.angle_alpha   90.00
_cell.angle_beta   90.00
_cell.angle_gamma   90.00
#
_symmetry.space_group_name_H-M   'P 1'
#
loop_
_entity.id
_entity.type
_entity.pdbx_description
1 polymer ?
#
loop_
_entity_poly.entity_id
_entity_poly.type
_entity_poly.pdbx_seq_one_letter_code
_entity_poly.pdbx_strand_id
1 'polypeptide(L)'
;MSSKSEIEWPEINSFNLDDMVKQPLPSVDRQMTNLLAWAAADLDDDQLGAVELPDEEDLTAVIGTLDGQRVDELISETAKAGLIRLVPDHAISITPAGWERLRPAAKSEARSEAAAPTLISTKAGATVKAHCGVFQGEKNSWLRAEYTDMGGDGTASWSETYQTIQCCGCDKLSIRREVWRSEWDEADFDDQGRPVTRRGAKVTYYPAQTVWAKPPWAEALGDEVLRDVLDESYLALNSGLRMLASVGARTLLDRAGNILVGDVKGGFEGKLSALATAGRISQSDKEALDAVADAGNASAHRGYAPEAERLNHIFDIIENFLERAFILTPAAAEIRKATPPRPKRL
;
A
#
# COMPACT_ATOMS: atom_id res chain seq x y z
N MET A 1 11.89 -10.39 4.15
CA MET A 1 12.34 -11.14 2.97
C MET A 1 13.09 -10.17 2.10
N SER A 2 14.40 -10.40 1.99
CA SER A 2 15.38 -9.50 1.36
C SER A 2 15.09 -9.38 -0.14
N SER A 3 14.85 -8.15 -0.58
CA SER A 3 14.73 -7.74 -1.98
C SER A 3 16.14 -7.65 -2.58
N LYS A 4 16.73 -8.80 -2.93
CA LYS A 4 17.92 -8.79 -3.78
C LYS A 4 17.47 -8.56 -5.22
N SER A 5 17.94 -7.46 -5.80
CA SER A 5 17.81 -7.18 -7.23
C SER A 5 18.33 -8.37 -8.04
N GLU A 6 17.51 -8.91 -8.94
CA GLU A 6 17.94 -9.88 -9.95
C GLU A 6 18.96 -9.21 -10.89
N ILE A 7 20.24 -9.31 -10.52
CA ILE A 7 21.35 -9.14 -11.46
C ILE A 7 21.54 -10.52 -12.08
N GLU A 8 21.04 -10.70 -13.31
CA GLU A 8 21.32 -11.89 -14.12
C GLU A 8 22.83 -11.95 -14.39
N TRP A 9 23.53 -12.87 -13.70
CA TRP A 9 24.93 -13.15 -13.97
C TRP A 9 25.05 -13.85 -15.33
N PRO A 10 26.06 -13.49 -16.16
CA PRO A 10 26.26 -14.15 -17.44
C PRO A 10 26.58 -15.64 -17.22
N GLU A 11 25.81 -16.52 -17.86
CA GLU A 11 26.03 -17.96 -17.80
C GLU A 11 27.29 -18.33 -18.58
N ILE A 12 28.35 -18.78 -17.91
CA ILE A 12 29.61 -19.18 -18.55
C ILE A 12 29.58 -20.69 -18.80
N ASN A 13 29.65 -21.10 -20.07
CA ASN A 13 29.69 -22.51 -20.46
C ASN A 13 30.72 -22.75 -21.58
N SER A 14 31.02 -24.02 -21.86
CA SER A 14 32.05 -24.38 -22.83
C SER A 14 31.74 -23.95 -24.28
N PHE A 15 30.52 -23.49 -24.58
CA PHE A 15 30.12 -23.04 -25.92
C PHE A 15 30.28 -21.54 -26.12
N ASN A 16 30.21 -20.74 -25.05
CA ASN A 16 30.34 -19.28 -25.14
C ASN A 16 31.68 -18.74 -24.62
N LEU A 17 32.48 -19.57 -23.93
CA LEU A 17 33.77 -19.17 -23.35
C LEU A 17 34.74 -18.60 -24.40
N ASP A 18 34.91 -19.26 -25.54
CA ASP A 18 35.84 -18.82 -26.59
C ASP A 18 35.42 -17.49 -27.23
N ASP A 19 34.12 -17.23 -27.31
CA ASP A 19 33.59 -15.99 -27.85
C ASP A 19 33.61 -14.86 -26.81
N MET A 20 33.43 -15.18 -25.52
CA MET A 20 33.60 -14.23 -24.41
C MET A 20 35.05 -13.78 -24.27
N VAL A 21 36.03 -14.68 -24.41
CA VAL A 21 37.47 -14.36 -24.33
C VAL A 21 37.93 -13.47 -25.50
N LYS A 22 37.25 -13.53 -26.65
CA LYS A 22 37.56 -12.68 -27.82
C LYS A 22 36.98 -11.28 -27.73
N GLN A 23 36.09 -11.01 -26.77
CA GLN A 23 35.52 -9.67 -26.62
C GLN A 23 36.58 -8.70 -26.10
N PRO A 24 36.60 -7.45 -26.58
CA PRO A 24 37.47 -6.44 -26.01
C PRO A 24 37.12 -6.21 -24.55
N LEU A 25 38.11 -5.85 -23.73
CA LEU A 25 37.88 -5.44 -22.35
C LEU A 25 36.84 -4.31 -22.30
N PRO A 26 36.05 -4.21 -21.21
CA PRO A 26 35.10 -3.13 -21.02
C PRO A 26 35.78 -1.76 -21.16
N SER A 27 35.03 -0.77 -21.66
CA SER A 27 35.55 0.61 -21.70
C SER A 27 35.91 1.10 -20.30
N VAL A 28 36.82 2.08 -20.18
CA VAL A 28 37.19 2.68 -18.89
C VAL A 28 35.94 3.15 -18.11
N ASP A 29 34.98 3.76 -18.81
CA ASP A 29 33.71 4.17 -18.23
C ASP A 29 32.90 2.99 -17.66
N ARG A 30 32.90 1.85 -18.34
CA ARG A 30 32.27 0.63 -17.85
C ARG A 30 33.03 0.01 -16.68
N GLN A 31 34.37 0.02 -16.72
CA GLN A 31 35.21 -0.46 -15.62
C GLN A 31 34.99 0.36 -14.34
N MET A 32 34.88 1.69 -14.44
CA MET A 32 34.51 2.56 -13.31
C MET A 32 33.13 2.20 -12.73
N THR A 33 32.16 1.90 -13.60
CA THR A 33 30.82 1.48 -13.16
C THR A 33 30.85 0.10 -12.49
N ASN A 34 31.67 -0.84 -12.98
CA ASN A 34 31.85 -2.14 -12.35
C ASN A 34 32.48 -2.00 -10.95
N LEU A 35 33.45 -1.08 -10.77
CA LEU A 35 34.09 -0.81 -9.48
C LEU A 35 33.06 -0.30 -8.46
N LEU A 36 32.24 0.66 -8.88
CA LEU A 36 31.16 1.20 -8.07
C LEU A 36 30.14 0.12 -7.71
N ALA A 37 29.75 -0.72 -8.67
CA ALA A 37 28.77 -1.78 -8.44
C ALA A 37 29.27 -2.84 -7.46
N TRP A 38 30.55 -3.21 -7.55
CA TRP A 38 31.20 -4.11 -6.59
C TRP A 38 31.21 -3.50 -5.18
N ALA A 39 31.70 -2.25 -5.04
CA ALA A 39 31.76 -1.57 -3.75
C ALA A 39 30.37 -1.37 -3.13
N ALA A 40 29.35 -1.07 -3.96
CA ALA A 40 27.97 -0.94 -3.51
C ALA A 40 27.37 -2.26 -3.02
N ALA A 41 27.75 -3.39 -3.65
CA ALA A 41 27.29 -4.71 -3.22
C ALA A 41 27.84 -5.12 -1.86
N ASP A 42 29.04 -4.66 -1.50
CA ASP A 42 29.64 -4.90 -0.17
C ASP A 42 29.06 -3.95 0.89
N LEU A 43 28.84 -2.68 0.53
CA LEU A 43 28.29 -1.66 1.43
C LEU A 43 26.77 -1.80 1.69
N ASP A 44 26.04 -2.52 0.83
CA ASP A 44 24.58 -2.70 0.89
C ASP A 44 23.86 -1.33 0.99
N ASP A 45 23.19 -1.05 2.12
CA ASP A 45 22.49 0.23 2.36
C ASP A 45 23.39 1.32 2.99
N ASP A 46 24.66 1.03 3.33
CA ASP A 46 25.57 1.99 3.99
C ASP A 46 26.25 2.94 3.00
N GLN A 47 25.51 3.97 2.60
CA GLN A 47 25.99 4.97 1.62
C GLN A 47 27.11 5.88 2.13
N LEU A 48 27.45 5.84 3.42
CA LEU A 48 28.53 6.61 4.04
C LEU A 48 29.71 5.72 4.48
N GLY A 49 29.59 4.41 4.31
CA GLY A 49 30.61 3.43 4.68
C GLY A 49 31.83 3.43 3.74
N ALA A 50 32.83 2.65 4.14
CA ALA A 50 34.02 2.39 3.35
C ALA A 50 34.24 0.88 3.23
N VAL A 51 34.65 0.44 2.04
CA VAL A 51 34.98 -0.95 1.75
C VAL A 51 36.49 -1.10 1.60
N GLU A 52 37.05 -2.12 2.25
CA GLU A 52 38.46 -2.49 2.07
C GLU A 52 38.65 -3.10 0.68
N LEU A 53 39.68 -2.63 -0.04
CA LEU A 53 40.01 -3.18 -1.35
C LEU A 53 40.67 -4.57 -1.16
N PRO A 54 40.24 -5.58 -1.92
CA PRO A 54 40.94 -6.86 -1.99
C PRO A 54 42.25 -6.70 -2.78
N ASP A 55 43.02 -7.78 -2.88
CA ASP A 55 44.23 -7.80 -3.69
C ASP A 55 43.95 -7.32 -5.13
N GLU A 56 44.88 -6.55 -5.69
CA GLU A 56 44.73 -5.95 -7.01
C GLU A 56 44.50 -6.99 -8.10
N GLU A 57 45.08 -8.19 -7.98
CA GLU A 57 44.86 -9.29 -8.93
C GLU A 57 43.42 -9.83 -8.84
N ASP A 58 42.86 -9.96 -7.64
CA ASP A 58 41.47 -10.41 -7.45
C ASP A 58 40.47 -9.39 -7.99
N LEU A 59 40.78 -8.11 -7.84
CA LEU A 59 39.90 -7.05 -8.32
C LEU A 59 39.86 -7.00 -9.85
N THR A 60 40.95 -7.36 -10.56
CA THR A 60 40.99 -7.35 -12.04
C THR A 60 39.81 -8.06 -12.69
N ALA A 61 39.44 -9.24 -12.17
CA ALA A 61 38.36 -10.07 -12.68
C ALA A 61 36.98 -9.43 -12.47
N VAL A 62 36.83 -8.62 -11.43
CA VAL A 62 35.57 -7.98 -11.05
C VAL A 62 35.32 -6.71 -11.87
N ILE A 63 36.35 -5.88 -12.02
CA ILE A 63 36.24 -4.60 -12.76
C ILE A 63 36.45 -4.76 -14.26
N GLY A 64 37.17 -5.80 -14.69
CA GLY A 64 37.48 -6.08 -16.08
C GLY A 64 38.70 -5.30 -16.58
N THR A 65 39.74 -5.16 -15.76
CA THR A 65 41.04 -4.59 -16.16
C THR A 65 42.00 -5.69 -16.65
N LEU A 66 43.14 -5.28 -17.22
CA LEU A 66 44.13 -6.22 -17.78
C LEU A 66 45.00 -6.90 -16.70
N ASP A 67 45.38 -6.13 -15.68
CA ASP A 67 46.30 -6.51 -14.62
C ASP A 67 46.08 -5.60 -13.39
N GLY A 68 46.72 -5.93 -12.26
CA GLY A 68 46.63 -5.16 -11.01
C GLY A 68 47.11 -3.71 -11.16
N GLN A 69 48.15 -3.45 -11.96
CA GLN A 69 48.62 -2.09 -12.21
C GLN A 69 47.52 -1.21 -12.83
N ARG A 70 46.69 -1.77 -13.72
CA ARG A 70 45.53 -1.06 -14.29
C ARG A 70 44.39 -0.85 -13.30
N VAL A 71 44.30 -1.67 -12.25
CA VAL A 71 43.35 -1.47 -11.15
C VAL A 71 43.68 -0.19 -10.40
N ASP A 72 44.94 0.00 -10.01
CA ASP A 72 45.41 1.20 -9.33
C ASP A 72 45.21 2.48 -10.15
N GLU A 73 45.52 2.42 -11.45
CA GLU A 73 45.26 3.52 -12.38
C GLU A 73 43.76 3.84 -12.46
N LEU A 74 42.91 2.81 -12.57
CA LEU A 74 41.46 2.98 -12.64
C LEU A 74 40.90 3.57 -11.34
N ILE A 75 41.34 3.11 -10.17
CA ILE A 75 40.93 3.64 -8.86
C ILE A 75 41.31 5.12 -8.76
N SER A 76 42.55 5.46 -9.15
CA SER A 76 43.03 6.84 -9.17
C SER A 76 42.19 7.73 -10.09
N GLU A 77 41.86 7.27 -11.29
CA GLU A 77 41.02 8.00 -12.23
C GLU A 77 39.56 8.11 -11.75
N THR A 78 39.02 7.06 -11.10
CA THR A 78 37.67 7.08 -10.52
C THR A 78 37.55 8.07 -9.38
N ALA A 79 38.61 8.20 -8.57
CA ALA A 79 38.71 9.21 -7.51
C ALA A 79 38.82 10.63 -8.11
N LYS A 80 39.61 10.83 -9.17
CA LYS A 80 39.70 12.11 -9.89
C LYS A 80 38.38 12.52 -10.53
N ALA A 81 37.62 11.55 -11.05
CA ALA A 81 36.27 11.75 -11.57
C ALA A 81 35.25 12.12 -10.46
N GLY A 82 35.65 12.08 -9.19
CA GLY A 82 34.82 12.42 -8.05
C GLY A 82 33.74 11.38 -7.74
N LEU A 83 33.89 10.14 -8.24
CA LEU A 83 32.92 9.06 -8.05
C LEU A 83 33.19 8.29 -6.75
N ILE A 84 34.46 8.17 -6.35
CA ILE A 84 34.89 7.57 -5.08
C ILE A 84 35.82 8.51 -4.31
N ARG A 85 36.00 8.24 -3.02
CA ARG A 85 37.01 8.87 -2.17
C ARG A 85 37.91 7.78 -1.59
N LEU A 86 39.22 8.00 -1.68
CA LEU A 86 40.22 7.15 -1.03
C LEU A 86 40.19 7.39 0.48
N VAL A 87 40.01 6.31 1.22
CA VAL A 87 40.06 6.27 2.69
C VAL A 87 41.42 5.66 3.08
N PRO A 88 42.01 6.03 4.23
CA PRO A 88 43.20 5.35 4.73
C PRO A 88 43.00 3.82 4.84
N ASP A 89 44.10 3.08 4.92
CA ASP A 89 44.11 1.62 5.09
C ASP A 89 43.53 0.82 3.90
N HIS A 90 43.88 1.23 2.68
CA HIS A 90 43.54 0.53 1.42
C HIS A 90 42.02 0.36 1.24
N ALA A 91 41.24 1.38 1.62
CA ALA A 91 39.78 1.36 1.53
C ALA A 91 39.25 2.50 0.63
N ILE A 92 38.05 2.30 0.09
CA ILE A 92 37.35 3.31 -0.71
C ILE A 92 35.92 3.54 -0.17
N SER A 93 35.43 4.77 -0.30
CA SER A 93 34.03 5.13 -0.06
C SER A 93 33.41 5.67 -1.34
N ILE A 94 32.16 5.29 -1.63
CA ILE A 94 31.42 5.80 -2.79
C ILE A 94 30.88 7.20 -2.47
N THR A 95 31.08 8.16 -3.37
CA THR A 95 30.54 9.52 -3.20
C THR A 95 29.07 9.59 -3.63
N PRO A 96 28.33 10.67 -3.29
CA PRO A 96 26.98 10.87 -3.81
C PRO A 96 26.88 10.82 -5.34
N ALA A 97 27.91 11.29 -6.05
CA ALA A 97 27.98 11.21 -7.52
C ALA A 97 28.17 9.77 -8.01
N GLY A 98 28.95 8.96 -7.28
CA GLY A 98 29.10 7.52 -7.55
C GLY A 98 27.81 6.74 -7.35
N TRP A 99 27.07 7.02 -6.27
CA TRP A 99 25.76 6.40 -6.02
C TRP A 99 24.69 6.81 -7.04
N GLU A 100 24.68 8.07 -7.46
CA GLU A 100 23.80 8.55 -8.54
C GLU A 100 24.06 7.78 -9.85
N ARG A 101 25.34 7.53 -10.18
CA ARG A 101 25.75 6.79 -11.38
C ARG A 101 25.29 5.34 -11.38
N LEU A 102 25.14 4.72 -10.21
CA LEU A 102 24.64 3.34 -10.08
C LEU A 102 23.12 3.23 -10.10
N ARG A 103 22.38 4.34 -9.95
CA ARG A 103 20.93 4.26 -10.09
C ARG A 103 20.60 3.78 -11.49
N PRO A 104 19.69 2.80 -11.64
CA PRO A 104 19.20 2.44 -12.94
C PRO A 104 18.67 3.70 -13.60
N ALA A 105 19.13 3.99 -14.82
CA ALA A 105 18.55 5.05 -15.63
C ALA A 105 17.04 4.82 -15.58
N ALA A 106 16.30 5.79 -15.04
CA ALA A 106 14.84 5.72 -15.04
C ALA A 106 14.45 5.33 -16.45
N LYS A 107 13.80 4.16 -16.62
CA LYS A 107 13.38 3.68 -17.93
C LYS A 107 12.75 4.87 -18.63
N SER A 108 13.47 5.38 -19.61
CA SER A 108 12.94 6.30 -20.59
C SER A 108 11.98 5.43 -21.40
N GLU A 109 10.76 5.26 -20.87
CA GLU A 109 9.62 5.32 -21.78
C GLU A 109 9.88 6.56 -22.62
N ALA A 110 9.97 6.37 -23.93
CA ALA A 110 10.03 7.45 -24.90
C ALA A 110 8.74 8.25 -24.78
N ARG A 111 8.64 9.05 -23.71
CA ARG A 111 7.78 10.19 -23.62
C ARG A 111 8.41 11.14 -24.61
N SER A 112 7.73 11.31 -25.73
CA SER A 112 8.03 12.39 -26.65
C SER A 112 8.28 13.66 -25.83
N GLU A 113 9.09 14.57 -26.34
CA GLU A 113 9.16 15.95 -25.85
C GLU A 113 7.77 16.61 -26.01
N ALA A 114 6.79 16.16 -25.23
CA ALA A 114 5.69 16.98 -24.80
C ALA A 114 6.33 17.98 -23.84
N ALA A 115 6.22 19.25 -24.24
CA ALA A 115 6.63 20.42 -23.48
C ALA A 115 6.51 20.19 -21.97
N ALA A 116 7.49 20.73 -21.22
CA ALA A 116 7.46 20.80 -19.76
C ALA A 116 6.01 20.89 -19.26
N PRO A 117 5.56 19.98 -18.37
CA PRO A 117 4.16 19.93 -17.97
C PRO A 117 3.77 21.34 -17.57
N THR A 118 2.90 21.93 -18.38
CA THR A 118 2.45 23.28 -18.15
C THR A 118 1.71 23.19 -16.83
N LEU A 119 2.32 23.72 -15.76
CA LEU A 119 1.64 23.94 -14.50
C LEU A 119 0.49 24.90 -14.79
N ILE A 120 -0.66 24.37 -15.18
CA ILE A 120 -1.91 25.11 -15.21
C ILE A 120 -2.39 25.19 -13.76
N SER A 121 -1.65 25.93 -12.92
CA SER A 121 -2.17 26.43 -11.67
C SER A 121 -3.07 27.63 -12.03
N THR A 122 -4.37 27.40 -12.08
CA THR A 122 -5.34 28.50 -12.30
C THR A 122 -6.33 28.69 -11.16
N LYS A 123 -6.26 27.90 -10.08
CA LYS A 123 -7.25 27.96 -8.98
C LYS A 123 -6.69 27.76 -7.56
N ALA A 124 -5.41 28.03 -7.31
CA ALA A 124 -4.90 28.05 -5.94
C ALA A 124 -5.67 29.12 -5.13
N GLY A 125 -6.39 28.69 -4.08
CA GLY A 125 -7.23 29.55 -3.22
C GLY A 125 -8.75 29.44 -3.44
N ALA A 126 -9.22 28.71 -4.45
CA ALA A 126 -10.65 28.44 -4.63
C ALA A 126 -11.20 27.50 -3.54
N THR A 127 -12.46 27.67 -3.17
CA THR A 127 -13.16 26.73 -2.26
C THR A 127 -13.85 25.65 -3.10
N VAL A 128 -13.58 24.39 -2.79
CA VAL A 128 -14.19 23.22 -3.42
C VAL A 128 -14.92 22.36 -2.39
N LYS A 129 -15.92 21.59 -2.83
CA LYS A 129 -16.48 20.50 -2.03
C LYS A 129 -15.57 19.28 -2.14
N ALA A 130 -15.18 18.74 -1.01
CA ALA A 130 -14.42 17.51 -0.92
C ALA A 130 -14.77 16.74 0.35
N HIS A 131 -14.62 15.43 0.31
CA HIS A 131 -14.84 14.60 1.49
C HIS A 131 -13.76 14.87 2.54
N CYS A 132 -14.15 15.02 3.81
CA CYS A 132 -13.23 15.17 4.92
C CYS A 132 -13.22 13.91 5.78
N GLY A 133 -12.12 13.17 5.83
CA GLY A 133 -11.99 11.94 6.64
C GLY A 133 -11.93 12.16 8.17
N VAL A 134 -12.14 13.38 8.66
CA VAL A 134 -12.28 13.67 10.11
C VAL A 134 -13.74 13.96 10.44
N PHE A 135 -14.35 14.91 9.73
CA PHE A 135 -15.75 15.30 9.96
C PHE A 135 -16.77 14.46 9.18
N GLN A 136 -16.29 13.60 8.28
CA GLN A 136 -17.05 12.77 7.35
C GLN A 136 -17.96 13.56 6.39
N GLY A 137 -18.11 13.05 5.17
CA GLY A 137 -18.95 13.66 4.13
C GLY A 137 -18.34 14.89 3.47
N GLU A 138 -19.10 15.53 2.57
CA GLU A 138 -18.64 16.66 1.77
C GLU A 138 -18.58 17.96 2.58
N LYS A 139 -17.36 18.50 2.73
CA LYS A 139 -17.10 19.77 3.42
C LYS A 139 -16.45 20.77 2.47
N ASN A 140 -16.48 22.03 2.87
CA ASN A 140 -15.72 23.07 2.18
C ASN A 140 -14.22 22.84 2.45
N SER A 141 -13.44 22.86 1.38
CA SER A 141 -11.99 22.71 1.42
C SER A 141 -11.34 23.73 0.49
N TRP A 142 -10.18 24.26 0.89
CA TRP A 142 -9.35 25.09 0.04
C TRP A 142 -8.59 24.22 -0.96
N LEU A 143 -8.67 24.57 -2.24
CA LEU A 143 -7.82 24.01 -3.26
C LEU A 143 -6.43 24.68 -3.17
N ARG A 144 -5.42 23.91 -2.76
CA ARG A 144 -4.04 24.38 -2.59
C ARG A 144 -3.24 24.27 -3.88
N ALA A 145 -3.41 23.17 -4.61
CA ALA A 145 -2.78 22.95 -5.91
C ALA A 145 -3.67 22.05 -6.77
N GLU A 146 -3.57 22.21 -8.09
CA GLU A 146 -4.24 21.39 -9.09
C GLU A 146 -3.26 21.10 -10.22
N TYR A 147 -3.23 19.86 -10.68
CA TYR A 147 -2.49 19.42 -11.86
C TYR A 147 -3.41 18.49 -12.65
N THR A 148 -3.53 18.73 -13.95
CA THR A 148 -4.32 17.89 -14.85
C THR A 148 -3.45 17.42 -15.99
N ASP A 149 -3.34 16.12 -16.15
CA ASP A 149 -2.87 15.49 -17.37
C ASP A 149 -4.07 15.11 -18.24
N MET A 150 -3.96 15.27 -19.55
CA MET A 150 -5.06 14.99 -20.46
C MET A 150 -4.56 14.64 -21.84
N GLY A 151 -5.33 13.81 -22.54
CA GLY A 151 -5.00 13.38 -23.89
C GLY A 151 -6.21 12.83 -24.62
N GLY A 152 -6.04 12.58 -25.91
CA GLY A 152 -7.06 12.00 -26.75
C GLY A 152 -6.61 11.92 -28.21
N ASP A 153 -7.22 11.02 -28.95
CA ASP A 153 -6.97 10.82 -30.39
C ASP A 153 -8.12 11.33 -31.27
N GLY A 154 -9.07 12.06 -30.67
CA GLY A 154 -10.28 12.57 -31.32
C GLY A 154 -11.47 11.58 -31.30
N THR A 155 -11.21 10.30 -31.07
CA THR A 155 -12.24 9.25 -30.90
C THR A 155 -12.51 8.98 -29.43
N ALA A 156 -11.43 8.94 -28.64
CA ALA A 156 -11.47 8.84 -27.19
C ALA A 156 -10.70 10.01 -26.57
N SER A 157 -11.18 10.49 -25.43
CA SER A 157 -10.54 11.54 -24.64
C SER A 157 -10.48 11.12 -23.19
N TRP A 158 -9.41 11.49 -22.51
CA TRP A 158 -9.22 11.21 -21.09
C TRP A 158 -8.59 12.40 -20.39
N SER A 159 -8.83 12.48 -19.08
CA SER A 159 -8.12 13.39 -18.21
C SER A 159 -7.91 12.76 -16.85
N GLU A 160 -6.80 13.12 -16.23
CA GLU A 160 -6.42 12.71 -14.90
C GLU A 160 -6.01 13.94 -14.11
N THR A 161 -6.83 14.31 -13.13
CA THR A 161 -6.67 15.52 -12.33
C THR A 161 -6.28 15.17 -10.91
N TYR A 162 -5.19 15.76 -10.42
CA TYR A 162 -4.69 15.67 -9.06
C TYR A 162 -4.87 17.02 -8.37
N GLN A 163 -5.50 17.02 -7.19
CA GLN A 163 -5.78 18.22 -6.44
C GLN A 163 -5.32 18.06 -5.00
N THR A 164 -4.42 18.93 -4.54
CA THR A 164 -4.12 19.06 -3.11
C THR A 164 -5.18 19.95 -2.48
N ILE A 165 -5.94 19.40 -1.54
CA ILE A 165 -7.06 20.05 -0.88
C ILE A 165 -6.83 20.10 0.63
N GLN A 166 -7.26 21.19 1.27
CA GLN A 166 -7.19 21.36 2.72
C GLN A 166 -8.58 21.65 3.29
N CYS A 167 -9.04 20.84 4.24
CA CYS A 167 -10.35 21.05 4.86
C CYS A 167 -10.39 22.36 5.64
N CYS A 168 -11.43 23.18 5.45
CA CYS A 168 -11.58 24.46 6.15
C CYS A 168 -11.96 24.33 7.64
N GLY A 169 -12.28 23.12 8.12
CA GLY A 169 -12.70 22.90 9.50
C GLY A 169 -11.61 22.29 10.39
N CYS A 170 -10.85 21.32 9.88
CA CYS A 170 -9.83 20.59 10.65
C CYS A 170 -8.41 20.77 10.09
N ASP A 171 -8.25 21.61 9.06
CA ASP A 171 -6.98 21.90 8.38
C ASP A 171 -6.24 20.69 7.79
N LYS A 172 -6.86 19.50 7.79
CA LYS A 172 -6.29 18.27 7.25
C LYS A 172 -6.11 18.38 5.73
N LEU A 173 -4.93 17.98 5.27
CA LEU A 173 -4.58 17.89 3.85
C LEU A 173 -4.95 16.52 3.29
N SER A 174 -5.42 16.51 2.04
CA SER A 174 -5.58 15.30 1.23
C SER A 174 -5.32 15.59 -0.25
N ILE A 175 -5.05 14.55 -1.01
CA ILE A 175 -4.93 14.58 -2.46
C ILE A 175 -6.17 13.92 -3.05
N ARG A 176 -6.93 14.63 -3.88
CA ARG A 176 -8.02 14.09 -4.68
C ARG A 176 -7.52 13.81 -6.10
N ARG A 177 -7.64 12.56 -6.53
CA ARG A 177 -7.36 12.08 -7.89
C ARG A 177 -8.69 11.82 -8.59
N GLU A 178 -8.97 12.55 -9.67
CA GLU A 178 -10.14 12.36 -10.53
C GLU A 178 -9.67 11.82 -11.88
N VAL A 179 -10.13 10.63 -12.25
CA VAL A 179 -9.91 10.04 -13.57
C VAL A 179 -11.20 10.15 -14.34
N TRP A 180 -11.13 10.66 -15.57
CA TRP A 180 -12.24 10.75 -16.50
C TRP A 180 -11.84 10.17 -17.86
N ARG A 181 -12.79 9.47 -18.48
CA ARG A 181 -12.68 8.96 -19.85
C ARG A 181 -13.99 9.24 -20.56
N SER A 182 -13.93 9.62 -21.83
CA SER A 182 -15.10 9.92 -22.65
C SER A 182 -16.12 8.78 -22.69
N GLU A 183 -15.65 7.54 -22.64
CA GLU A 183 -16.47 6.32 -22.70
C GLU A 183 -17.23 6.05 -21.40
N TRP A 184 -16.93 6.78 -20.32
CA TRP A 184 -17.64 6.67 -19.05
C TRP A 184 -18.84 7.61 -18.96
N ASP A 185 -18.97 8.54 -19.90
CA ASP A 185 -20.09 9.47 -19.92
C ASP A 185 -21.36 8.74 -20.37
N GLU A 186 -22.42 8.87 -19.58
CA GLU A 186 -23.70 8.20 -19.84
C GLU A 186 -24.67 9.18 -20.49
N ALA A 187 -25.41 8.72 -21.50
CA ALA A 187 -26.53 9.45 -22.04
C ALA A 187 -27.73 9.30 -21.11
N ASP A 188 -28.28 10.42 -20.65
CA ASP A 188 -29.40 10.51 -19.73
C ASP A 188 -30.43 11.53 -20.27
N PHE A 189 -31.56 11.68 -19.59
CA PHE A 189 -32.57 12.68 -19.90
C PHE A 189 -32.85 13.54 -18.67
N ASP A 190 -32.94 14.85 -18.85
CA ASP A 190 -33.35 15.74 -17.77
C ASP A 190 -34.86 15.62 -17.44
N ASP A 191 -35.32 16.33 -16.41
CA ASP A 191 -36.74 16.35 -15.99
C ASP A 191 -37.71 16.81 -17.09
N GLN A 192 -37.19 17.38 -18.18
CA GLN A 192 -37.95 17.84 -19.36
C GLN A 192 -37.83 16.88 -20.55
N GLY A 193 -37.19 15.72 -20.36
CA GLY A 193 -36.98 14.71 -21.40
C GLY A 193 -35.95 15.11 -22.45
N ARG A 194 -35.09 16.09 -22.18
CA ARG A 194 -34.02 16.49 -23.11
C ARG A 194 -32.78 15.64 -22.86
N PRO A 195 -32.11 15.16 -23.92
CA PRO A 195 -30.90 14.35 -23.76
C PRO A 195 -29.81 15.21 -23.09
N VAL A 196 -29.24 14.68 -22.01
CA VAL A 196 -28.11 15.26 -21.30
C VAL A 196 -27.04 14.21 -21.15
N THR A 197 -25.77 14.62 -21.20
CA THR A 197 -24.64 13.72 -20.98
C THR A 197 -24.20 13.85 -19.53
N ARG A 198 -24.31 12.78 -18.75
CA ARG A 198 -23.83 12.74 -17.38
C ARG A 198 -22.37 12.30 -17.38
N ARG A 199 -21.49 13.18 -16.89
CA ARG A 199 -20.05 12.91 -16.85
C ARG A 199 -19.73 11.75 -15.90
N GLY A 200 -19.07 10.71 -16.40
CA GLY A 200 -18.60 9.57 -15.61
C GLY A 200 -17.15 9.77 -15.17
N ALA A 201 -16.93 10.11 -13.90
CA ALA A 201 -15.58 10.29 -13.35
C ALA A 201 -15.37 9.41 -12.10
N LYS A 202 -14.19 8.80 -12.01
CA LYS A 202 -13.76 8.04 -10.83
C LYS A 202 -12.89 8.91 -9.94
N VAL A 203 -13.36 9.16 -8.72
CA VAL A 203 -12.65 9.96 -7.72
C VAL A 203 -12.00 9.04 -6.67
N THR A 204 -10.74 9.28 -6.34
CA THR A 204 -9.98 8.59 -5.30
C THR A 204 -9.27 9.62 -4.43
N TYR A 205 -9.11 9.35 -3.13
CA TYR A 205 -8.48 10.29 -2.19
C TYR A 205 -7.27 9.64 -1.50
N TYR A 206 -6.26 10.45 -1.20
CA TYR A 206 -5.04 10.03 -0.49
C TYR A 206 -4.72 11.00 0.67
N PRO A 207 -4.50 10.51 1.91
CA PRO A 207 -4.77 9.14 2.34
C PRO A 207 -6.25 8.77 2.10
N ALA A 208 -6.52 7.45 2.02
CA ALA A 208 -7.88 6.95 1.89
C ALA A 208 -8.77 7.62 2.94
N GLN A 209 -9.91 8.16 2.51
CA GLN A 209 -10.78 8.86 3.44
C GLN A 209 -11.41 7.85 4.38
N THR A 210 -11.38 8.16 5.67
CA THR A 210 -12.13 7.41 6.67
C THR A 210 -13.62 7.64 6.43
N VAL A 211 -14.25 6.77 5.65
CA VAL A 211 -15.71 6.72 5.48
C VAL A 211 -16.36 6.06 6.71
N TRP A 212 -15.61 5.19 7.38
CA TRP A 212 -15.99 4.38 8.54
C TRP A 212 -15.10 4.71 9.72
N ALA A 213 -15.66 5.42 10.71
CA ALA A 213 -15.00 5.60 11.98
C ALA A 213 -15.06 4.29 12.77
N LYS A 214 -13.89 3.80 13.19
CA LYS A 214 -13.77 2.67 14.10
C LYS A 214 -14.57 2.95 15.38
N PRO A 215 -15.34 1.99 15.91
CA PRO A 215 -16.12 2.20 17.11
C PRO A 215 -15.21 2.49 18.31
N PRO A 216 -15.62 3.37 19.25
CA PRO A 216 -14.79 3.75 20.39
C PRO A 216 -14.36 2.56 21.28
N TRP A 217 -15.14 1.49 21.30
CA TRP A 217 -14.87 0.29 22.10
C TRP A 217 -13.78 -0.61 21.50
N ALA A 218 -13.41 -0.43 20.23
CA ALA A 218 -12.44 -1.31 19.54
C ALA A 218 -11.09 -1.37 20.25
N GLU A 219 -10.61 -0.23 20.79
CA GLU A 219 -9.34 -0.16 21.52
C GLU A 219 -9.37 -0.94 22.85
N ALA A 220 -10.57 -1.18 23.39
CA ALA A 220 -10.78 -1.93 24.63
C ALA A 220 -10.81 -3.45 24.43
N LEU A 221 -10.69 -3.95 23.20
CA LEU A 221 -10.54 -5.38 22.94
C LEU A 221 -9.22 -5.88 23.56
N GLY A 222 -9.31 -6.91 24.40
CA GLY A 222 -8.16 -7.43 25.14
C GLY A 222 -7.21 -8.32 24.32
N ASP A 223 -7.67 -8.84 23.18
CA ASP A 223 -6.86 -9.70 22.30
C ASP A 223 -6.19 -8.86 21.20
N GLU A 224 -4.85 -8.92 21.14
CA GLU A 224 -4.04 -8.15 20.18
C GLU A 224 -4.34 -8.54 18.73
N VAL A 225 -4.34 -9.83 18.42
CA VAL A 225 -4.61 -10.32 17.06
C VAL A 225 -6.01 -9.91 16.59
N LEU A 226 -7.02 -9.99 17.46
CA LEU A 226 -8.38 -9.55 17.11
C LEU A 226 -8.43 -8.04 16.83
N ARG A 227 -7.67 -7.21 17.55
CA ARG A 227 -7.53 -5.79 17.26
C ARG A 227 -6.83 -5.56 15.93
N ASP A 228 -5.70 -6.21 15.68
CA ASP A 228 -4.95 -6.04 14.43
C ASP A 228 -5.82 -6.39 13.21
N VAL A 229 -6.56 -7.51 13.28
CA VAL A 229 -7.50 -7.89 12.21
C VAL A 229 -8.62 -6.85 12.06
N LEU A 230 -9.11 -6.26 13.15
CA LEU A 230 -10.12 -5.20 13.08
C LEU A 230 -9.55 -3.96 12.41
N ASP A 231 -8.32 -3.59 12.73
CA ASP A 231 -7.61 -2.43 12.18
C ASP A 231 -7.36 -2.59 10.68
N GLU A 232 -6.87 -3.76 10.27
CA GLU A 232 -6.69 -4.10 8.86
C GLU A 232 -8.03 -4.14 8.10
N SER A 233 -9.08 -4.67 8.73
CA SER A 233 -10.44 -4.71 8.16
C SER A 233 -10.97 -3.29 7.93
N TYR A 234 -10.75 -2.39 8.89
CA TYR A 234 -11.12 -0.97 8.79
C TYR A 234 -10.27 -0.22 7.76
N LEU A 235 -8.99 -0.54 7.62
CA LEU A 235 -8.14 0.00 6.57
C LEU A 235 -8.65 -0.42 5.19
N ALA A 236 -8.99 -1.71 5.02
CA ALA A 236 -9.56 -2.23 3.78
C ALA A 236 -10.90 -1.56 3.45
N LEU A 237 -11.78 -1.42 4.44
CA LEU A 237 -13.09 -0.77 4.31
C LEU A 237 -12.96 0.69 3.88
N ASN A 238 -12.12 1.46 4.58
CA ASN A 238 -11.86 2.87 4.27
C ASN A 238 -11.11 3.09 2.96
N SER A 239 -10.34 2.09 2.51
CA SER A 239 -9.64 2.12 1.21
C SER A 239 -10.51 1.62 0.04
N GLY A 240 -11.78 1.25 0.30
CA GLY A 240 -12.68 0.74 -0.73
C GLY A 240 -12.31 -0.67 -1.24
N LEU A 241 -11.48 -1.41 -0.50
CA LEU A 241 -11.06 -2.78 -0.82
C LEU A 241 -12.13 -3.78 -0.36
N ARG A 242 -13.30 -3.74 -1.01
CA ARG A 242 -14.53 -4.41 -0.56
C ARG A 242 -14.39 -5.91 -0.35
N MET A 243 -13.68 -6.60 -1.24
CA MET A 243 -13.41 -8.04 -1.10
C MET A 243 -12.57 -8.34 0.15
N LEU A 244 -11.51 -7.56 0.38
CA LEU A 244 -10.64 -7.74 1.54
C LEU A 244 -11.34 -7.37 2.85
N ALA A 245 -12.17 -6.32 2.84
CA ALA A 245 -12.99 -5.96 4.00
C ALA A 245 -13.98 -7.08 4.37
N SER A 246 -14.62 -7.71 3.37
CA SER A 246 -15.50 -8.87 3.55
C SER A 246 -14.76 -10.09 4.11
N VAL A 247 -13.55 -10.38 3.60
CA VAL A 247 -12.67 -11.41 4.14
C VAL A 247 -12.26 -11.08 5.58
N GLY A 248 -11.94 -9.83 5.88
CA GLY A 248 -11.62 -9.34 7.21
C GLY A 248 -12.72 -9.60 8.22
N ALA A 249 -13.98 -9.33 7.87
CA ALA A 249 -15.14 -9.65 8.73
C ALA A 249 -15.25 -11.14 9.06
N ARG A 250 -14.97 -12.03 8.09
CA ARG A 250 -14.90 -13.48 8.35
C ARG A 250 -13.73 -13.84 9.26
N THR A 251 -12.56 -13.24 9.08
CA THR A 251 -11.39 -13.46 9.94
C THR A 251 -11.65 -12.99 11.38
N LEU A 252 -12.34 -11.86 11.57
CA LEU A 252 -12.79 -11.39 12.88
C LEU A 252 -13.68 -12.41 13.57
N LEU A 253 -14.68 -12.95 12.85
CA LEU A 253 -15.57 -13.98 13.38
C LEU A 253 -14.78 -15.25 13.76
N ASP A 254 -13.82 -15.66 12.93
CA ASP A 254 -13.01 -16.84 13.18
C ASP A 254 -12.18 -16.71 14.47
N ARG A 255 -11.47 -15.58 14.60
CA ARG A 255 -10.63 -15.25 15.76
C ARG A 255 -11.46 -15.12 17.03
N ALA A 256 -12.55 -14.35 16.97
CA ALA A 256 -13.46 -14.17 18.10
C ALA A 256 -14.09 -15.50 18.54
N GLY A 257 -14.52 -16.33 17.59
CA GLY A 257 -15.04 -17.66 17.89
C GLY A 257 -13.99 -18.55 18.55
N ASN A 258 -12.74 -18.52 18.07
CA ASN A 258 -11.65 -19.29 18.69
C ASN A 258 -11.37 -18.85 20.14
N ILE A 259 -11.43 -17.55 20.44
CA ILE A 259 -11.27 -17.06 21.82
C ILE A 259 -12.41 -17.55 22.72
N LEU A 260 -13.64 -17.60 22.20
CA LEU A 260 -14.84 -17.90 22.99
C LEU A 260 -15.09 -19.41 23.20
N VAL A 261 -14.79 -20.24 22.20
CA VAL A 261 -15.11 -21.68 22.21
C VAL A 261 -13.95 -22.58 21.75
N GLY A 262 -12.78 -22.01 21.46
CA GLY A 262 -11.62 -22.76 20.97
C GLY A 262 -11.71 -23.17 19.50
N ASP A 263 -10.80 -24.05 19.08
CA ASP A 263 -10.80 -24.63 17.74
C ASP A 263 -11.76 -25.82 17.69
N VAL A 264 -12.83 -25.66 16.93
CA VAL A 264 -13.95 -26.62 16.85
C VAL A 264 -13.97 -27.27 15.47
N LYS A 265 -14.20 -28.59 15.43
CA LYS A 265 -14.36 -29.34 14.18
C LYS A 265 -15.62 -28.91 13.42
N GLY A 266 -15.60 -29.04 12.10
CA GLY A 266 -16.75 -28.74 11.23
C GLY A 266 -16.78 -27.33 10.66
N GLY A 267 -15.65 -26.62 10.67
CA GLY A 267 -15.53 -25.29 10.07
C GLY A 267 -16.45 -24.26 10.72
N PHE A 268 -16.94 -23.29 9.93
CA PHE A 268 -17.78 -22.21 10.44
C PHE A 268 -19.13 -22.69 10.97
N GLU A 269 -19.79 -23.65 10.32
CA GLU A 269 -21.05 -24.20 10.80
C GLU A 269 -20.89 -24.84 12.18
N GLY A 270 -19.82 -25.61 12.37
CA GLY A 270 -19.45 -26.18 13.67
C GLY A 270 -19.16 -25.11 14.71
N LYS A 271 -18.36 -24.09 14.36
CA LYS A 271 -18.01 -22.96 15.23
C LYS A 271 -19.23 -22.16 15.67
N LEU A 272 -20.14 -21.81 14.75
CA LEU A 272 -21.38 -21.10 15.05
C LEU A 272 -22.33 -21.93 15.93
N SER A 273 -22.40 -23.24 15.68
CA SER A 273 -23.21 -24.15 16.52
C SER A 273 -22.64 -24.27 17.93
N ALA A 274 -21.32 -24.30 18.09
CA ALA A 274 -20.66 -24.29 19.39
C ALA A 274 -20.89 -22.96 20.14
N LEU A 275 -20.80 -21.83 19.45
CA LEU A 275 -21.11 -20.51 20.03
C LEU A 275 -22.56 -20.43 20.53
N ALA A 276 -23.51 -20.93 19.75
CA ALA A 276 -24.93 -20.96 20.14
C ALA A 276 -25.17 -21.89 21.33
N THR A 277 -24.58 -23.10 21.30
CA THR A 277 -24.69 -24.08 22.39
C THR A 277 -24.08 -23.57 23.69
N ALA A 278 -22.97 -22.81 23.61
CA ALA A 278 -22.34 -22.16 24.75
C ALA A 278 -23.09 -20.90 25.24
N GLY A 279 -24.24 -20.55 24.62
CA GLY A 279 -25.03 -19.37 24.97
C GLY A 279 -24.32 -18.04 24.69
N ARG A 280 -23.30 -18.05 23.81
CA ARG A 280 -22.55 -16.85 23.43
C ARG A 280 -23.27 -16.02 22.37
N ILE A 281 -24.07 -16.69 21.53
CA ILE A 281 -24.91 -16.07 20.50
C ILE A 281 -26.32 -16.67 20.55
N SER A 282 -27.32 -15.92 20.11
CA SER A 282 -28.68 -16.43 19.91
C SER A 282 -28.80 -17.22 18.60
N GLN A 283 -29.95 -17.86 18.37
CA GLN A 283 -30.21 -18.52 17.09
C GLN A 283 -30.30 -17.50 15.93
N SER A 284 -30.85 -16.31 16.16
CA SER A 284 -30.89 -15.26 15.14
C SER A 284 -29.50 -14.68 14.86
N ASP A 285 -28.66 -14.56 15.89
CA ASP A 285 -27.26 -14.17 15.72
C ASP A 285 -26.50 -15.20 14.87
N LYS A 286 -26.77 -16.50 15.06
CA LYS A 286 -26.18 -17.58 14.26
C LYS A 286 -26.50 -17.42 12.77
N GLU A 287 -27.75 -17.13 12.41
CA GLU A 287 -28.15 -16.92 11.02
C GLU A 287 -27.47 -15.69 10.39
N ALA A 288 -27.39 -14.59 11.14
CA ALA A 288 -26.72 -13.37 10.68
C ALA A 288 -25.20 -13.58 10.49
N LEU A 289 -24.54 -14.25 11.45
CA LEU A 289 -23.10 -14.52 11.39
C LEU A 289 -22.74 -15.56 10.33
N ASP A 290 -23.64 -16.50 10.04
CA ASP A 290 -23.46 -17.44 8.93
C ASP A 290 -23.43 -16.71 7.57
N ALA A 291 -24.32 -15.73 7.38
CA ALA A 291 -24.31 -14.88 6.19
C ALA A 291 -23.00 -14.07 6.05
N VAL A 292 -22.46 -13.55 7.16
CA VAL A 292 -21.14 -12.88 7.17
C VAL A 292 -20.03 -13.86 6.80
N ALA A 293 -20.05 -15.07 7.36
CA ALA A 293 -19.06 -16.10 7.07
C ALA A 293 -19.09 -16.50 5.59
N ASP A 294 -20.27 -16.72 4.99
CA ASP A 294 -20.38 -17.06 3.57
C ASP A 294 -20.00 -15.89 2.66
N ALA A 295 -20.35 -14.64 3.00
CA ALA A 295 -19.92 -13.47 2.24
C ALA A 295 -18.39 -13.37 2.15
N GLY A 296 -17.69 -13.56 3.28
CA GLY A 296 -16.22 -13.60 3.27
C GLY A 296 -15.65 -14.78 2.49
N ASN A 297 -16.30 -15.95 2.55
CA ASN A 297 -15.94 -17.14 1.76
C ASN A 297 -16.05 -16.87 0.26
N ALA A 298 -17.16 -16.26 -0.15
CA ALA A 298 -17.45 -15.88 -1.51
C ALA A 298 -16.44 -14.86 -2.02
N SER A 299 -16.04 -13.90 -1.19
CA SER A 299 -15.02 -12.91 -1.53
C SER A 299 -13.65 -13.57 -1.73
N ALA A 300 -13.26 -14.50 -0.86
CA ALA A 300 -11.97 -15.18 -0.94
C ALA A 300 -11.85 -16.14 -2.13
N HIS A 301 -12.88 -16.93 -2.43
CA HIS A 301 -12.79 -18.03 -3.39
C HIS A 301 -13.53 -17.78 -4.70
N ARG A 302 -14.57 -16.95 -4.69
CA ARG A 302 -15.49 -16.76 -5.83
C ARG A 302 -15.44 -15.35 -6.42
N GLY A 303 -14.58 -14.47 -5.90
CA GLY A 303 -14.46 -13.09 -6.36
C GLY A 303 -15.68 -12.21 -6.06
N TYR A 304 -16.50 -12.58 -5.07
CA TYR A 304 -17.65 -11.77 -4.67
C TYR A 304 -17.18 -10.45 -4.05
N ALA A 305 -17.51 -9.33 -4.68
CA ALA A 305 -17.27 -7.99 -4.14
C ALA A 305 -18.61 -7.39 -3.67
N PRO A 306 -18.88 -7.34 -2.35
CA PRO A 306 -20.12 -6.76 -1.84
C PRO A 306 -20.26 -5.30 -2.28
N GLU A 307 -21.49 -4.88 -2.56
CA GLU A 307 -21.84 -3.47 -2.69
C GLU A 307 -21.64 -2.75 -1.35
N ALA A 308 -21.46 -1.43 -1.39
CA ALA A 308 -21.20 -0.64 -0.19
C ALA A 308 -22.25 -0.90 0.90
N GLU A 309 -23.53 -0.77 0.60
CA GLU A 309 -24.63 -1.01 1.57
C GLU A 309 -24.57 -2.41 2.20
N ARG A 310 -24.23 -3.43 1.42
CA ARG A 310 -24.15 -4.81 1.92
C ARG A 310 -22.90 -5.04 2.76
N LEU A 311 -21.80 -4.39 2.40
CA LEU A 311 -20.59 -4.38 3.22
C LEU A 311 -20.84 -3.68 4.57
N ASN A 312 -21.65 -2.63 4.59
CA ASN A 312 -22.05 -1.95 5.82
C ASN A 312 -22.77 -2.91 6.77
N HIS A 313 -23.77 -3.64 6.27
CA HIS A 313 -24.48 -4.63 7.07
C HIS A 313 -23.57 -5.75 7.59
N ILE A 314 -22.59 -6.19 6.79
CA ILE A 314 -21.59 -7.16 7.24
C ILE A 314 -20.82 -6.61 8.45
N PHE A 315 -20.38 -5.35 8.39
CA PHE A 315 -19.65 -4.71 9.49
C PHE A 315 -20.54 -4.45 10.71
N ASP A 316 -21.80 -4.02 10.53
CA ASP A 316 -22.77 -3.86 11.61
C ASP A 316 -22.97 -5.18 12.40
N ILE A 317 -23.11 -6.30 11.68
CA ILE A 317 -23.31 -7.63 12.28
C ILE A 317 -22.06 -8.05 13.06
N ILE A 318 -20.86 -7.95 12.47
CA ILE A 318 -19.64 -8.41 13.13
C ILE A 318 -19.29 -7.51 14.32
N GLU A 319 -19.47 -6.20 14.22
CA GLU A 319 -19.24 -5.26 15.30
C GLU A 319 -20.18 -5.52 16.48
N ASN A 320 -21.47 -5.72 16.20
CA ASN A 320 -22.43 -6.06 17.25
C ASN A 320 -22.04 -7.34 18.00
N PHE A 321 -21.59 -8.36 17.27
CA PHE A 321 -21.11 -9.61 17.87
C PHE A 321 -19.87 -9.38 18.75
N LEU A 322 -18.86 -8.67 18.23
CA LEU A 322 -17.62 -8.40 18.97
C LEU A 322 -17.88 -7.55 20.22
N GLU A 323 -18.63 -6.47 20.10
CA GLU A 323 -18.96 -5.58 21.21
C GLU A 323 -19.74 -6.33 22.30
N ARG A 324 -20.77 -7.09 21.92
CA ARG A 324 -21.54 -7.88 22.88
C ARG A 324 -20.69 -8.92 23.59
N ALA A 325 -19.87 -9.66 22.83
CA ALA A 325 -19.07 -10.75 23.36
C ALA A 325 -17.96 -10.27 24.32
N PHE A 326 -17.23 -9.22 23.93
CA PHE A 326 -16.00 -8.82 24.62
C PHE A 326 -16.14 -7.57 25.49
N ILE A 327 -17.13 -6.71 25.24
CA ILE A 327 -17.27 -5.43 25.94
C ILE A 327 -18.50 -5.42 26.85
N LEU A 328 -19.69 -5.66 26.29
CA LEU A 328 -20.95 -5.51 27.03
C LEU A 328 -21.20 -6.67 28.00
N THR A 329 -20.80 -7.90 27.66
CA THR A 329 -20.98 -9.05 28.57
C THR A 329 -20.17 -8.89 29.87
N PRO A 330 -18.86 -8.55 29.83
CA PRO A 330 -18.12 -8.19 31.04
C PRO A 330 -18.71 -6.97 31.77
N ALA A 331 -19.06 -5.91 31.05
CA ALA A 331 -19.64 -4.71 31.66
C ALA A 331 -20.96 -5.01 32.40
N ALA A 332 -21.83 -5.87 31.84
CA ALA A 332 -23.07 -6.30 32.47
C ALA A 332 -22.82 -7.08 33.77
N ALA A 333 -21.74 -7.88 33.82
CA ALA A 333 -21.36 -8.59 35.05
C ALA A 333 -20.91 -7.61 36.15
N GLU A 334 -20.14 -6.58 35.81
CA GLU A 334 -19.74 -5.53 36.75
C GLU A 334 -20.93 -4.71 37.25
N ILE A 335 -21.86 -4.35 36.36
CA ILE A 335 -23.12 -3.68 36.74
C ILE A 335 -23.90 -4.54 37.75
N ARG A 336 -24.03 -5.85 37.52
CA ARG A 336 -24.73 -6.75 38.45
C ARG A 336 -24.06 -6.80 39.82
N LYS A 337 -22.73 -6.78 39.89
CA LYS A 337 -21.99 -6.74 41.17
C LYS A 337 -22.20 -5.43 41.91
N ALA A 338 -22.23 -4.31 41.19
CA ALA A 338 -22.42 -2.98 41.76
C ALA A 338 -23.87 -2.68 42.15
N THR A 339 -24.84 -3.37 41.56
CA THR A 339 -26.28 -3.15 41.80
C THR A 339 -26.67 -3.70 43.19
N PRO A 340 -27.20 -2.87 44.11
CA PRO A 340 -27.64 -3.33 45.41
C PRO A 340 -28.72 -4.42 45.32
N PRO A 341 -28.73 -5.40 46.25
CA PRO A 341 -29.74 -6.45 46.24
C PRO A 341 -31.13 -5.87 46.49
N ARG A 342 -32.14 -6.42 45.81
CA ARG A 342 -33.53 -6.01 46.01
C ARG A 342 -33.93 -6.25 47.49
N PRO A 343 -34.52 -5.25 48.18
CA PRO A 343 -35.04 -5.44 49.53
C PRO A 343 -36.03 -6.60 49.56
N LYS A 344 -35.93 -7.48 50.55
CA LYS A 344 -36.94 -8.52 50.75
C LYS A 344 -38.28 -7.82 51.03
N ARG A 345 -39.32 -8.18 50.27
CA ARG A 345 -40.68 -7.80 50.63
C ARG A 345 -40.99 -8.45 51.98
N LEU A 346 -41.32 -7.64 52.97
CA LEU A 346 -41.80 -8.06 54.29
C LEU A 346 -43.18 -8.70 54.18
#